data_AF-A0A3A9Z973-F1
#
_entry.id   AF-A0A3A9Z973-F1
#
_cell.length_a   1.000
_cell.length_b   1.000
_cell.length_c   1.000
_cell.angle_alpha   90.00
_cell.angle_beta   90.00
_cell.angle_gamma   90.00
#
_symmetry.space_group_name_H-M   'P 1'
#
loop_
_entity.id
_entity.type
_entity.pdbx_description
1 polymer ?
#
loop_
_entity_poly.entity_id
_entity_poly.type
_entity_poly.pdbx_seq_one_letter_code
_entity_poly.pdbx_strand_id
1 'polypeptide(L)'
;MSDKVYNRLSVVRAERNVTRRALAEAVGAHYQTIGHIERGQYNPSLDLALRIAEFFALPVEALFSLQPFRPLTDEVYGAPGSPGSTRRNA
;
A
#
# COMPACT_ATOMS: atom_id res chain seq x y z
N MET A 1 8.34 -16.29 13.75
CA MET A 1 7.01 -15.95 13.21
C MET A 1 7.25 -15.21 11.91
N SER A 2 6.66 -15.63 10.79
CA SER A 2 6.80 -14.87 9.54
C SER A 2 5.76 -13.76 9.58
N ASP A 3 6.21 -12.54 9.86
CA ASP A 3 5.30 -11.40 9.93
C ASP A 3 4.78 -11.10 8.52
N LYS A 4 3.45 -11.22 8.38
CA LYS A 4 2.76 -10.96 7.12
C LYS A 4 2.85 -9.47 6.79
N VAL A 5 3.38 -9.13 5.61
CA VAL A 5 3.39 -7.75 5.12
C VAL A 5 2.09 -7.50 4.34
N TYR A 6 1.32 -6.53 4.81
CA TYR A 6 0.17 -5.98 4.10
C TYR A 6 0.66 -4.93 3.11
N ASN A 7 -0.01 -4.80 1.96
CA ASN A 7 0.33 -3.78 0.96
C ASN A 7 -0.90 -3.14 0.33
N ARG A 8 -0.75 -1.88 -0.12
CA ARG A 8 -1.73 -1.14 -0.94
C ARG A 8 -1.24 -0.96 -2.38
N LEU A 9 -0.25 -1.74 -2.83
CA LEU A 9 0.44 -1.51 -4.10
C LEU A 9 -0.51 -1.55 -5.30
N SER A 10 -1.46 -2.50 -5.32
CA SER A 10 -2.45 -2.60 -6.39
C SER A 10 -3.35 -1.37 -6.49
N VAL A 11 -3.77 -0.84 -5.34
CA VAL A 11 -4.62 0.34 -5.21
C VAL A 11 -3.88 1.58 -5.70
N VAL A 12 -2.70 1.87 -5.12
CA VAL A 12 -1.90 3.04 -5.50
C VAL A 12 -1.53 3.00 -6.98
N ARG A 13 -1.20 1.82 -7.50
CA ARG A 13 -0.86 1.66 -8.91
C ARG A 13 -2.08 1.96 -9.82
N ALA A 14 -3.28 1.53 -9.43
CA ALA A 14 -4.51 1.84 -10.17
C ALA A 14 -4.85 3.34 -10.10
N GLU A 15 -4.75 3.97 -8.93
CA GLU A 15 -4.97 5.42 -8.74
C GLU A 15 -4.06 6.27 -9.63
N ARG A 16 -2.82 5.81 -9.85
CA ARG A 16 -1.82 6.51 -10.68
C ARG A 16 -1.83 6.08 -12.15
N ASN A 17 -2.77 5.21 -12.58
CA ASN A 17 -2.84 4.65 -13.92
C ASN A 17 -1.55 3.95 -14.39
N VAL A 18 -0.81 3.33 -13.45
CA VAL A 18 0.44 2.64 -13.74
C VAL A 18 0.16 1.16 -14.03
N THR A 19 0.82 0.56 -15.03
CA THR A 19 0.71 -0.89 -15.26
C THR A 19 1.75 -1.62 -14.42
N ARG A 20 1.50 -2.90 -14.08
CA ARG A 20 2.51 -3.72 -13.39
C ARG A 20 3.82 -3.79 -14.17
N ARG A 21 3.75 -3.77 -15.50
CA ARG A 21 4.92 -3.79 -16.39
C ARG A 21 5.71 -2.50 -16.31
N ALA A 22 5.04 -1.36 -16.41
CA ALA A 22 5.68 -0.06 -16.27
C ALA A 22 6.35 0.10 -14.90
N LEU A 23 5.68 -0.33 -13.82
CA LEU A 23 6.29 -0.32 -12.49
C LEU A 23 7.51 -1.23 -12.41
N ALA A 24 7.40 -2.47 -12.90
CA ALA A 24 8.48 -3.45 -12.88
C ALA A 24 9.72 -2.94 -13.63
N GLU A 25 9.53 -2.36 -14.82
CA GLU A 25 10.59 -1.74 -15.62
C GLU A 25 11.24 -0.57 -14.85
N ALA A 26 10.44 0.31 -14.25
CA ALA A 26 10.94 1.47 -13.52
C ALA A 26 11.73 1.12 -12.25
N VAL A 27 11.31 0.08 -11.51
CA VAL A 27 11.98 -0.32 -10.26
C VAL A 27 13.00 -1.45 -10.45
N GLY A 28 13.27 -1.86 -11.69
CA GLY A 28 14.24 -2.92 -11.99
C GLY A 28 13.86 -4.27 -11.37
N ALA A 29 12.56 -4.63 -11.43
CA ALA A 29 12.04 -5.91 -10.95
C ALA A 29 11.41 -6.72 -12.08
N HIS A 30 11.21 -8.02 -11.84
CA HIS A 30 10.44 -8.84 -12.78
C HIS A 30 8.95 -8.53 -12.67
N TYR A 31 8.23 -8.50 -13.80
CA TYR A 31 6.78 -8.22 -13.83
C TYR A 31 5.96 -9.12 -12.88
N GLN A 32 6.31 -10.40 -12.81
CA GLN A 32 5.64 -11.35 -11.93
C GLN A 32 5.87 -11.01 -10.44
N THR A 33 7.02 -10.45 -10.08
CA THR A 33 7.33 -10.01 -8.71
C THR A 33 6.33 -8.97 -8.24
N ILE A 34 6.01 -7.96 -9.08
CA ILE A 34 4.98 -6.96 -8.76
C ILE A 34 3.62 -7.65 -8.53
N GLY A 35 3.27 -8.62 -9.38
CA GLY A 35 2.05 -9.41 -9.21
C GLY A 35 2.01 -10.22 -7.91
N HIS A 36 3.13 -10.84 -7.51
CA HIS A 36 3.24 -11.59 -6.25
C HIS A 36 3.13 -10.67 -5.03
N ILE A 37 3.75 -9.49 -5.08
CA ILE A 37 3.63 -8.48 -4.02
C ILE A 37 2.17 -8.06 -3.85
N GLU A 38 1.49 -7.67 -4.92
CA GLU A 38 0.09 -7.23 -4.87
C GLU A 38 -0.86 -8.28 -4.29
N ARG A 39 -0.57 -9.57 -4.50
CA ARG A 39 -1.37 -10.68 -3.94
C ARG A 39 -0.92 -11.10 -2.53
N GLY A 40 0.11 -10.47 -1.96
CA GLY A 40 0.69 -10.83 -0.67
C GLY A 40 1.39 -12.19 -0.66
N GLN A 41 1.79 -12.68 -1.84
CA GLN A 41 2.49 -13.96 -2.02
C GLN A 41 4.02 -13.80 -1.87
N TYR A 42 4.51 -12.57 -1.89
CA TYR A 42 5.92 -12.24 -1.75
C TYR A 42 6.09 -10.95 -0.95
N ASN A 43 6.89 -11.01 0.11
CA ASN A 43 7.34 -9.83 0.83
C ASN A 43 8.52 -9.23 0.06
N PRO A 44 8.44 -7.96 -0.40
CA PRO A 44 9.57 -7.33 -1.07
C PRO A 44 10.75 -7.22 -0.11
N SER A 45 11.96 -7.29 -0.66
CA SER A 45 13.15 -6.82 0.05
C SER A 45 13.03 -5.33 0.37
N LEU A 46 13.79 -4.87 1.37
CA LEU A 46 13.81 -3.46 1.75
C LEU A 46 14.17 -2.55 0.56
N ASP A 47 15.15 -2.94 -0.27
CA ASP A 47 15.55 -2.16 -1.44
C ASP A 47 14.42 -2.03 -2.48
N LEU A 48 13.64 -3.09 -2.71
CA LEU A 48 12.54 -3.06 -3.67
C LEU A 48 11.38 -2.23 -3.11
N ALA A 49 11.08 -2.35 -1.83
CA ALA A 49 10.06 -1.54 -1.16
C ALA A 49 10.38 -0.04 -1.25
N LEU A 50 11.65 0.33 -1.00
CA LEU A 50 12.11 1.72 -1.08
C LEU A 50 12.06 2.27 -2.52
N ARG A 51 12.49 1.50 -3.52
CA ARG A 51 12.39 1.92 -4.93
C ARG A 51 10.95 2.13 -5.40
N ILE A 52 10.03 1.25 -4.96
CA ILE A 52 8.60 1.42 -5.26
C ILE A 52 8.06 2.69 -4.58
N ALA A 53 8.44 2.94 -3.33
CA ALA A 53 8.04 4.15 -2.59
C ALA A 53 8.53 5.43 -3.28
N GLU A 54 9.79 5.46 -3.70
CA GLU A 54 10.38 6.56 -4.47
C GLU A 54 9.65 6.78 -5.80
N PHE A 55 9.38 5.71 -6.57
CA PHE A 55 8.65 5.80 -7.83
C PHE A 55 7.28 6.47 -7.69
N PHE A 56 6.56 6.20 -6.59
CA PHE A 56 5.25 6.82 -6.34
C PHE A 56 5.33 8.16 -5.57
N ALA A 57 6.52 8.61 -5.19
CA ALA A 57 6.74 9.75 -4.30
C ALA A 57 5.91 9.65 -3.00
N LEU A 58 5.90 8.47 -2.38
CA LEU A 58 5.19 8.17 -1.15
C LEU A 58 6.15 7.61 -0.10
N PRO A 59 5.86 7.77 1.21
CA PRO A 59 6.57 7.03 2.24
C PRO A 59 6.30 5.52 2.11
N VAL A 60 7.25 4.69 2.53
CA VAL A 60 7.13 3.22 2.40
C VAL A 60 5.93 2.68 3.18
N GLU A 61 5.59 3.32 4.30
CA GLU A 61 4.46 3.00 5.18
C GLU A 61 3.09 3.26 4.52
N ALA A 62 3.03 4.11 3.50
CA ALA A 62 1.81 4.30 2.71
C ALA A 62 1.54 3.10 1.78
N LEU A 63 2.58 2.32 1.48
CA LEU A 63 2.53 1.20 0.55
C LEU A 63 2.55 -0.16 1.26
N PHE A 64 3.29 -0.27 2.36
CA PHE A 64 3.55 -1.51 3.08
C PHE A 64 3.38 -1.33 4.58
N SER A 65 2.85 -2.34 5.27
CA SER A 65 2.64 -2.31 6.72
C SER A 65 2.68 -3.71 7.31
N LEU A 66 3.12 -3.83 8.56
CA LEU A 66 3.00 -5.06 9.35
C LEU A 66 1.59 -5.22 9.96
N GLN A 67 0.75 -4.20 9.85
CA GLN A 67 -0.64 -4.20 10.29
C GLN A 67 -1.58 -4.07 9.08
N PRO A 68 -2.79 -4.66 9.14
CA PRO A 68 -3.80 -4.45 8.11
C PRO A 68 -4.07 -2.96 7.91
N PHE A 69 -4.13 -2.55 6.65
CA PHE A 69 -4.58 -1.22 6.31
C PHE A 69 -6.06 -1.06 6.61
N ARG A 70 -6.44 0.07 7.22
CA ARG A 70 -7.86 0.42 7.37
C ARG A 70 -8.48 0.64 5.98
N PRO A 71 -9.74 0.24 5.75
CA PRO A 71 -10.46 0.62 4.55
C PRO A 71 -10.58 2.14 4.45
N LEU A 72 -10.41 2.70 3.25
CA LEU A 72 -10.57 4.14 3.02
C LEU A 72 -11.96 4.64 3.42
N THR A 73 -12.99 3.81 3.24
CA THR A 73 -14.36 4.12 3.65
C THR A 73 -14.48 4.42 5.14
N ASP A 74 -13.73 3.70 5.98
CA ASP A 74 -13.75 3.87 7.43
C ASP A 74 -13.01 5.15 7.85
N GLU A 75 -11.97 5.54 7.09
CA GLU A 75 -11.23 6.78 7.30
C GLU A 75 -12.08 8.01 6.91
N VAL A 76 -12.88 7.90 5.85
CA VAL A 76 -13.68 9.02 5.30
C VAL A 76 -15.03 9.17 6.01
N TYR A 77 -15.74 8.08 6.28
CA TYR A 77 -17.11 8.13 6.82
C TYR A 77 -17.20 7.71 8.29
N GLY A 78 -16.08 7.30 8.90
CA GLY A 78 -16.06 6.69 10.22
C GLY A 78 -16.54 5.23 10.17
N ALA A 79 -15.91 4.36 10.95
CA ALA A 79 -16.35 2.98 11.05
C ALA A 79 -17.78 2.95 11.62
N PRO A 80 -18.72 2.18 11.04
CA PRO A 80 -20.08 2.07 11.56
C PRO A 80 -20.02 1.58 13.02
N GLY A 81 -20.42 2.46 13.94
CA GLY A 81 -20.39 2.18 15.39
C GLY A 81 -19.24 2.81 16.18
N SER A 82 -18.47 3.76 15.63
CA SER A 82 -17.54 4.57 16.45
C SER A 82 -18.31 5.60 17.29
N PRO A 83 -18.34 5.52 18.63
CA PRO A 83 -18.93 6.56 19.46
C PRO A 83 -17.92 7.69 19.59
N GLY A 84 -18.03 8.75 18.78
CA GLY A 84 -17.23 9.95 19.00
C GLY A 84 -16.97 10.83 17.78
N SER A 85 -17.99 11.52 17.27
CA SER A 85 -17.82 12.85 16.68
C SER A 85 -18.62 13.90 17.45
N THR A 86 -18.46 13.88 18.78
CA THR A 86 -18.91 14.98 19.65
C THR A 86 -17.69 15.71 20.20
N ARG A 87 -17.56 16.98 19.77
CA ARG A 87 -16.68 18.08 20.23
C ARG A 87 -15.26 18.15 19.66
N ARG A 88 -15.05 19.17 18.81
CA ARG A 88 -14.44 20.43 19.25
C ARG A 88 -15.00 21.61 18.46
N ASN A 89 -15.76 22.46 19.16
CA ASN A 89 -15.96 23.87 18.83
C ASN A 89 -14.67 24.63 19.18
N ALA A 90 -14.21 25.51 18.29
CA ALA A 90 -13.81 26.89 18.59
C ALA A 90 -13.81 27.66 17.27
#